data_AF-K2EY93-F1
#
_entry.id   AF-K2EY93-F1
#
_cell.length_a   1.000
_cell.length_b   1.000
_cell.length_c   1.000
_cell.angle_alpha   90.00
_cell.angle_beta   90.00
_cell.angle_gamma   90.00
#
_symmetry.space_group_name_H-M   'P 1'
#
loop_
_entity.id
_entity.type
_entity.pdbx_description
1 polymer ?
#
loop_
_entity_poly.entity_id
_entity_poly.type
_entity_poly.pdbx_seq_one_letter_code
_entity_poly.pdbx_strand_id
1 'polypeptide(L)'
;MFSLGNKLFYIAVSVEDLDLKPQKLLPEESVEILDYNANNIRLATKAEFTRLLVLTDIYYPSWQVYIDGQKANIHKVDFALRGVIVPVGTHEIEFKINLL
;
A
#
# COMPACT_ATOMS: atom_id res chain seq x y z
N MET A 1 -15.70 -10.93 -1.76
CA MET A 1 -14.40 -10.79 -2.44
C MET A 1 -14.32 -9.37 -2.97
N PHE A 2 -13.69 -8.47 -2.23
CA PHE A 2 -13.58 -7.05 -2.62
C PHE A 2 -12.36 -6.91 -3.54
N SER A 3 -12.59 -7.03 -4.85
CA SER A 3 -11.56 -6.72 -5.84
C SER A 3 -11.46 -5.20 -5.97
N LEU A 4 -10.30 -4.63 -5.65
CA LEU A 4 -9.95 -3.24 -5.94
C LEU A 4 -9.66 -3.09 -7.44
N GLY A 5 -10.63 -3.41 -8.28
CA GLY A 5 -10.59 -3.10 -9.72
C GLY A 5 -10.71 -1.58 -9.97
N ASN A 6 -9.99 -1.09 -10.98
CA ASN A 6 -10.07 0.23 -11.65
C ASN A 6 -10.12 1.52 -10.80
N LYS A 7 -10.01 1.44 -9.47
CA LYS A 7 -9.94 2.61 -8.57
C LYS A 7 -8.51 2.92 -8.13
N LEU A 8 -7.55 2.71 -9.03
CA LEU A 8 -6.18 3.16 -8.82
C LEU A 8 -6.16 4.66 -9.14
N PHE A 9 -5.93 5.48 -8.11
CA PHE A 9 -5.74 6.91 -8.28
C PHE A 9 -4.40 7.15 -8.99
N TYR A 10 -4.42 7.90 -10.08
CA TYR A 10 -3.22 8.24 -10.86
C TYR A 10 -2.30 9.26 -10.18
N ILE A 11 -2.80 9.90 -9.11
CA ILE A 11 -2.10 10.97 -8.39
C ILE A 11 -2.33 10.74 -6.90
N ALA A 12 -1.25 10.83 -6.13
CA ALA A 12 -1.25 10.74 -4.69
C ALA A 12 -0.37 11.89 -4.15
N VAL A 13 -0.85 12.63 -3.15
CA VAL A 13 -0.12 13.74 -2.54
C VAL A 13 0.53 13.25 -1.25
N SER A 14 1.86 13.33 -1.18
CA SER A 14 2.63 13.05 0.03
C SER A 14 3.17 14.35 0.62
N VAL A 15 3.31 14.39 1.94
CA VAL A 15 4.02 15.48 2.64
C VAL A 15 5.54 15.33 2.55
N GLU A 16 6.02 14.13 2.26
CA GLU A 16 7.42 13.79 2.04
C GLU A 16 7.73 13.73 0.54
N ASP A 17 8.95 14.13 0.17
CA ASP A 17 9.48 13.90 -1.17
C ASP A 17 9.85 12.41 -1.29
N LEU A 18 9.03 11.65 -2.02
CA LEU A 18 9.25 10.23 -2.23
C LEU A 18 10.09 10.05 -3.49
N ASP A 19 11.25 9.41 -3.38
CA ASP A 19 12.12 9.09 -4.53
C ASP A 19 11.50 7.97 -5.39
N LEU A 20 10.42 8.32 -6.09
CA LEU A 20 9.67 7.46 -6.99
C LEU A 20 9.62 8.11 -8.36
N LYS A 21 10.04 7.37 -9.38
CA LYS A 21 9.86 7.79 -10.77
C LYS A 21 8.44 7.50 -11.21
N PRO A 22 7.65 8.51 -11.63
CA PRO A 22 6.31 8.26 -12.15
C PRO A 22 6.39 7.37 -13.40
N GLN A 23 5.71 6.23 -13.35
CA GLN A 23 5.61 5.30 -14.47
C GLN A 23 4.16 4.95 -14.72
N LYS A 24 3.78 4.78 -15.98
CA LYS A 24 2.43 4.33 -16.33
C LYS A 24 2.18 2.96 -15.69
N LEU A 25 0.97 2.74 -15.18
CA LEU A 25 0.56 1.41 -14.72
C LEU A 25 0.43 0.47 -15.92
N LEU A 26 1.04 -0.71 -15.82
CA LEU A 26 0.96 -1.74 -16.84
C LEU A 26 -0.18 -2.73 -16.54
N PRO A 27 -0.82 -3.32 -17.57
CA PRO A 27 -1.97 -4.23 -17.38
C PRO A 27 -1.69 -5.47 -16.52
N GLU A 28 -0.43 -5.90 -16.43
CA GLU A 28 0.04 -7.04 -15.66
C GLU A 28 0.29 -6.74 -14.18
N GLU A 29 0.26 -5.47 -13.79
CA GLU A 29 0.36 -5.03 -12.41
C GLU A 29 -1.01 -5.12 -11.73
N SER A 30 -1.03 -5.54 -10.46
CA SER A 30 -2.27 -5.77 -9.74
C SER A 30 -2.11 -5.63 -8.23
N VAL A 31 -3.24 -5.41 -7.56
CA VAL A 31 -3.38 -5.50 -6.11
C VAL A 31 -4.67 -6.24 -5.78
N GLU A 32 -4.60 -7.16 -4.84
CA GLU A 32 -5.73 -7.93 -4.33
C GLU A 32 -5.77 -7.83 -2.81
N ILE A 33 -6.96 -7.66 -2.24
CA ILE A 33 -7.18 -7.77 -0.80
C ILE A 33 -7.37 -9.25 -0.45
N LEU A 34 -6.42 -9.83 0.28
CA LEU A 34 -6.46 -11.21 0.74
C LEU A 34 -7.31 -11.35 2.01
N ASP A 35 -7.13 -10.43 2.96
CA ASP A 35 -7.92 -10.34 4.19
C ASP A 35 -8.10 -8.87 4.59
N TYR A 36 -9.25 -8.56 5.18
CA TYR A 36 -9.57 -7.21 5.66
C TYR A 36 -10.39 -7.32 6.93
N ASN A 37 -9.77 -6.99 8.06
CA ASN A 37 -10.42 -6.88 9.34
C ASN A 37 -9.93 -5.64 10.11
N ALA A 38 -10.55 -5.34 11.25
CA ALA A 38 -10.31 -4.10 11.98
C ALA A 38 -8.84 -3.91 12.44
N ASN A 39 -8.11 -5.01 12.67
CA ASN A 39 -6.77 -4.97 13.25
C ASN A 39 -5.68 -5.48 12.31
N ASN A 40 -6.04 -6.08 11.18
CA ASN A 40 -5.14 -6.70 10.22
C ASN A 40 -5.73 -6.62 8.81
N ILE A 41 -4.92 -6.16 7.86
CA ILE A 41 -5.26 -6.06 6.45
C ILE A 41 -4.09 -6.66 5.67
N ARG A 42 -4.38 -7.67 4.84
CA ARG A 42 -3.39 -8.35 3.99
C ARG A 42 -3.73 -8.14 2.53
N LEU A 43 -2.71 -7.78 1.76
CA LEU A 43 -2.80 -7.50 0.33
C LEU A 43 -1.75 -8.33 -0.41
N ALA A 44 -2.11 -8.86 -1.57
CA ALA A 44 -1.14 -9.36 -2.54
C ALA A 44 -0.93 -8.30 -3.61
N THR A 45 0.31 -8.06 -4.00
CA THR A 45 0.67 -7.11 -5.05
C THR A 45 1.52 -7.78 -6.11
N LYS A 46 1.37 -7.34 -7.36
CA LYS A 46 2.32 -7.58 -8.43
C LYS A 46 2.62 -6.23 -9.08
N ALA A 47 3.89 -5.85 -9.11
CA ALA A 47 4.36 -4.59 -9.69
C ALA A 47 5.57 -4.82 -10.59
N GLU A 48 5.62 -4.13 -11.72
CA GLU A 48 6.75 -4.19 -12.67
C GLU A 48 7.79 -3.09 -12.36
N PHE A 49 7.45 -2.18 -11.46
CA PHE A 49 8.32 -1.12 -10.95
C PHE A 49 8.09 -0.93 -9.45
N THR A 50 8.96 -0.15 -8.80
CA THR A 50 8.68 0.32 -7.44
C THR A 50 7.46 1.25 -7.46
N ARG A 51 6.46 0.97 -6.62
CA ARG A 51 5.17 1.67 -6.58
C ARG A 51 4.87 2.21 -5.19
N LEU A 52 4.14 3.31 -5.12
CA LEU A 52 3.41 3.70 -3.92
C LEU A 52 2.06 2.98 -3.91
N LEU A 53 1.86 2.04 -2.99
CA LEU A 53 0.54 1.49 -2.71
C LEU A 53 -0.18 2.43 -1.76
N VAL A 54 -1.36 2.90 -2.14
CA VAL A 54 -2.23 3.73 -1.28
C VAL A 54 -3.43 2.88 -0.85
N LEU A 55 -3.54 2.66 0.46
CA LEU A 55 -4.71 2.08 1.10
C LEU A 55 -5.66 3.21 1.51
N THR A 56 -6.87 3.21 0.95
CA THR A 56 -7.90 4.23 1.19
C THR A 56 -8.59 4.02 2.55
N ASP A 57 -7.80 4.01 3.62
CA ASP A 57 -8.27 3.76 4.97
C ASP A 57 -7.49 4.67 5.93
N ILE A 58 -8.18 5.18 6.95
CA ILE A 58 -7.70 6.29 7.77
C ILE A 58 -6.42 5.88 8.51
N TYR A 59 -5.40 6.72 8.39
CA TYR A 59 -4.13 6.59 9.08
C TYR A 59 -4.31 6.85 10.58
N TYR A 60 -3.97 5.85 11.39
CA TYR A 60 -3.72 6.00 12.82
C TYR A 60 -2.26 5.62 13.14
N PRO A 61 -1.57 6.35 14.05
CA PRO A 61 -0.16 6.08 14.36
C PRO A 61 0.17 4.69 14.90
N SER A 62 -0.84 3.94 15.37
CA SER A 62 -0.67 2.58 15.91
C SER A 62 -0.50 1.50 14.84
N TRP A 63 -0.76 1.82 13.57
CA TRP A 63 -0.57 0.88 12.47
C TRP A 63 0.91 0.68 12.16
N GLN A 64 1.26 -0.56 11.86
CA GLN A 64 2.54 -0.94 11.30
C GLN A 64 2.31 -1.64 9.96
N VAL A 65 3.27 -1.52 9.04
CA VAL A 65 3.24 -2.17 7.74
C VAL A 65 4.45 -3.07 7.56
N TYR A 66 4.22 -4.20 6.91
CA TYR A 66 5.22 -5.22 6.61
C TYR A 66 5.13 -5.62 5.14
N ILE A 67 6.28 -5.81 4.50
CA ILE A 67 6.43 -6.33 3.14
C ILE A 67 7.17 -7.65 3.26
N ASP A 68 6.53 -8.75 2.89
CA ASP A 68 7.06 -10.12 3.04
C ASP A 68 7.58 -10.40 4.46
N GLY A 69 6.83 -9.93 5.47
CA GLY A 69 7.18 -10.07 6.88
C GLY A 69 8.26 -9.12 7.39
N GLN A 70 8.88 -8.30 6.54
CA GLN A 70 9.86 -7.29 6.94
C GLN A 70 9.18 -5.94 7.19
N LYS A 71 9.53 -5.29 8.30
CA LYS A 71 8.93 -4.00 8.68
C LYS A 71 9.28 -2.92 7.65
N ALA A 72 8.28 -2.18 7.20
CA ALA A 72 8.41 -1.04 6.30
C ALA A 72 7.79 0.23 6.90
N ASN A 73 7.90 1.34 6.18
CA ASN A 73 7.40 2.64 6.61
C ASN A 73 5.99 2.90 6.05
N ILE A 74 5.09 3.40 6.91
CA ILE A 74 3.83 3.95 6.47
C ILE A 74 4.05 5.43 6.16
N HIS A 75 3.73 5.83 4.93
CA HIS A 75 3.70 7.22 4.50
C HIS A 75 2.28 7.76 4.62
N LYS A 76 2.14 9.00 5.07
CA LYS A 76 0.85 9.68 5.11
C LYS A 76 0.56 10.30 3.75
N VAL A 77 -0.46 9.81 3.08
CA VAL A 77 -0.82 10.17 1.70
C VAL A 77 -2.23 10.77 1.68
N ASP A 78 -2.49 11.73 0.81
CA ASP A 78 -3.79 12.40 0.64
C ASP A 78 -4.43 12.79 1.98
N PHE A 79 -3.61 13.44 2.83
CA PHE A 79 -3.94 13.93 4.18
C PHE A 79 -4.29 12.89 5.25
N ALA A 80 -4.86 11.74 4.90
CA ALA A 80 -5.35 10.80 5.90
C ALA A 80 -5.21 9.32 5.49
N LEU A 81 -4.70 9.03 4.30
CA LEU A 81 -4.55 7.68 3.80
C LEU A 81 -3.19 7.09 4.13
N ARG A 82 -3.12 5.75 4.11
CA ARG A 82 -1.90 4.98 4.35
C ARG A 82 -1.22 4.66 3.03
N GLY A 83 0.01 5.10 2.86
CA GLY A 83 0.90 4.74 1.77
C GLY A 83 2.00 3.79 2.21
N VAL A 84 2.44 2.90 1.33
CA VAL A 84 3.68 2.13 1.51
C VAL A 84 4.41 2.01 0.17
N ILE A 85 5.73 2.17 0.18
CA ILE A 85 6.57 1.94 -1.01
C ILE A 85 6.79 0.44 -1.15
N VAL A 86 6.27 -0.12 -2.24
CA VAL A 86 6.40 -1.53 -2.59
C VAL A 86 7.47 -1.70 -3.67
N PRO A 87 8.49 -2.54 -3.46
CA PRO A 87 9.48 -2.85 -4.49
C PRO A 87 8.87 -3.49 -5.75
N VAL A 88 9.65 -3.57 -6.82
CA VAL A 88 9.28 -4.34 -8.01
C VAL A 88 9.19 -5.83 -7.67
N GLY A 89 8.17 -6.50 -8.18
CA GLY A 89 7.96 -7.94 -7.99
C GLY A 89 6.59 -8.27 -7.43
N THR A 90 6.49 -9.49 -6.88
CA THR A 90 5.29 -9.96 -6.18
C THR A 90 5.55 -9.96 -4.69
N HIS A 91 4.68 -9.27 -3.94
CA HIS A 91 4.85 -9.07 -2.51
C HIS A 91 3.53 -9.24 -1.76
N GLU A 92 3.63 -9.77 -0.55
CA GLU A 92 2.56 -9.68 0.44
C GLU A 92 2.76 -8.46 1.33
N ILE A 93 1.73 -7.62 1.44
CA ILE A 93 1.70 -6.43 2.28
C ILE A 93 0.76 -6.69 3.44
N GLU A 94 1.26 -6.59 4.67
CA GLU A 94 0.46 -6.72 5.88
C GLU A 94 0.47 -5.39 6.64
N PHE A 95 -0.71 -4.79 6.79
CA PHE A 95 -0.94 -3.75 7.79
C PHE A 95 -1.52 -4.41 9.04
N LYS A 96 -0.95 -4.12 10.21
CA LYS A 96 -1.53 -4.55 11.49
C LYS A 96 -1.45 -3.49 12.56
N ILE A 97 -2.46 -3.44 13.41
CA ILE A 97 -2.43 -2.61 14.60
C ILE A 97 -1.45 -3.24 15.59
N ASN A 98 -0.51 -2.43 16.07
CA ASN A 98 0.27 -2.79 17.25
C ASN A 98 -0.55 -2.45 18.49
N LEU A 99 -1.23 -3.44 19.05
CA LEU A 99 -1.85 -3.35 20.36
C LEU A 99 -0.72 -3.53 21.39
N LEU A 100 -0.31 -2.41 22.01
CA LEU A 100 0.55 -2.43 23.20
C LEU A 100 -0.17 -3.11 24.37
#